data_AF-A0A8J5TCN4-F1
#
_entry.id   AF-A0A8J5TCN4-F1
#
_cell.length_a   1.000
_cell.length_b   1.000
_cell.length_c   1.000
_cell.angle_alpha   90.00
_cell.angle_beta   90.00
_cell.angle_gamma   90.00
#
_symmetry.space_group_name_H-M   'P 1'
#
loop_
_entity.id
_entity.type
_entity.pdbx_description
1 polymer ?
#
loop_
_entity_poly.entity_id
_entity_poly.type
_entity_poly.pdbx_seq_one_letter_code
_entity_poly.pdbx_strand_id
1 'polypeptide(L)'
;MDVHKNDYVEPYEEAEAEAPAAEETSDDSDENYLEAESYYEEKSFGLLQSGNHRVRNPDDTFRCPFCSRKKKQNYKLKDLLQHADGIDVSSKHCRHDRERTYHCAFARFIRTDPPFAHDLAIINDKSVVVAWSILYNYD
;
A
#
# COMPACT_ATOMS: atom_id res chain seq x y z
N MET A 1 32.97 -58.16 -9.43
CA MET A 1 32.98 -59.29 -8.48
C MET A 1 31.74 -59.18 -7.61
N ASP A 2 30.83 -60.14 -7.72
CA ASP A 2 29.85 -60.41 -6.66
C ASP A 2 30.58 -60.83 -5.39
N VAL A 3 30.25 -60.23 -4.23
CA VAL A 3 30.09 -60.96 -2.96
C VAL A 3 29.04 -60.23 -2.12
N HIS A 4 27.99 -60.99 -1.80
CA HIS A 4 26.91 -60.70 -0.86
C HIS A 4 27.37 -61.03 0.56
N LYS A 5 27.20 -60.13 1.54
CA LYS A 5 26.93 -60.52 2.93
C LYS A 5 26.29 -59.40 3.74
N ASN A 6 25.11 -59.73 4.22
CA ASN A 6 24.27 -58.94 5.09
C ASN A 6 24.74 -59.19 6.53
N ASP A 7 24.91 -58.15 7.32
CA ASP A 7 24.81 -58.26 8.78
C ASP A 7 23.80 -57.21 9.23
N TYR A 8 22.54 -57.62 9.10
CA TYR A 8 21.42 -57.08 9.85
C TYR A 8 21.76 -57.11 11.34
N VAL A 9 21.74 -55.95 11.98
CA VAL A 9 21.55 -55.83 13.43
C VAL A 9 20.52 -54.72 13.66
N GLU A 10 19.26 -55.12 13.72
CA GLU A 10 18.26 -54.51 14.59
C GLU A 10 17.84 -55.63 15.55
N PRO A 11 17.51 -55.40 16.84
CA PRO A 11 16.70 -54.25 17.27
C PRO A 11 16.97 -53.77 18.73
N TYR A 12 16.38 -52.62 19.11
CA TYR A 12 16.13 -52.14 20.48
C TYR A 12 17.32 -52.10 21.48
N GLU A 13 17.71 -50.89 21.88
CA GLU A 13 17.87 -50.53 23.30
C GLU A 13 17.90 -49.00 23.37
N GLU A 14 16.69 -48.45 23.54
CA GLU A 14 16.35 -47.32 24.40
C GLU A 14 17.52 -46.41 24.84
N ALA A 15 17.69 -45.30 24.10
CA ALA A 15 18.35 -44.12 24.62
C ALA A 15 17.51 -42.91 24.21
N GLU A 16 16.67 -42.48 25.15
CA GLU A 16 15.97 -41.21 25.14
C GLU A 16 17.00 -40.08 24.93
N ALA A 17 17.04 -39.51 23.74
CA ALA A 17 17.75 -38.28 23.44
C ALA A 17 16.71 -37.25 23.01
N GLU A 18 16.27 -36.51 24.02
CA GLU A 18 15.56 -35.24 24.03
C GLU A 18 15.42 -34.56 22.65
N ALA A 19 14.18 -34.44 22.19
CA ALA A 19 13.82 -33.54 21.10
C ALA A 19 14.11 -32.10 21.57
N PRO A 20 15.01 -31.33 20.91
CA PRO A 20 15.05 -29.91 21.17
C PRO A 20 13.74 -29.30 20.69
N ALA A 21 13.14 -28.57 21.63
CA ALA A 21 11.92 -27.82 21.51
C ALA A 21 11.87 -27.01 20.20
N ALA A 22 10.64 -26.83 19.73
CA ALA A 22 10.29 -25.84 18.73
C ALA A 22 10.96 -24.50 19.04
N GLU A 23 11.99 -24.15 18.27
CA GLU A 23 12.46 -22.79 18.13
C GLU A 23 11.46 -22.09 17.20
N GLU A 24 10.34 -21.64 17.78
CA GLU A 24 9.55 -20.54 17.22
C GLU A 24 10.45 -19.30 17.28
N THR A 25 11.19 -19.04 16.20
CA THR A 25 11.96 -17.80 16.09
C THR A 25 10.96 -16.67 15.88
N SER A 26 10.51 -16.10 17.01
CA SER A 26 9.69 -14.89 17.05
C SER A 26 10.38 -13.78 16.27
N ASP A 27 9.64 -13.29 15.30
CA ASP A 27 9.86 -12.14 14.44
C ASP A 27 10.32 -10.90 15.23
N ASP A 28 11.56 -10.46 15.01
CA ASP A 28 12.14 -9.21 15.56
C ASP A 28 12.68 -8.35 14.40
N SER A 29 11.90 -8.24 13.33
CA SER A 29 12.26 -7.44 12.14
C SER A 29 11.15 -6.53 11.63
N ASP A 30 10.17 -6.21 12.47
CA ASP A 30 9.08 -5.29 12.11
C ASP A 30 9.34 -3.84 12.58
N GLU A 31 10.03 -3.62 13.71
CA GLU A 31 10.18 -2.27 14.27
C GLU A 31 11.08 -1.33 13.44
N ASN A 32 12.21 -1.84 12.93
CA ASN A 32 13.11 -1.06 12.06
C ASN A 32 12.49 -0.78 10.67
N TYR A 33 11.55 -1.62 10.25
CA TYR A 33 10.91 -1.49 8.94
C TYR A 33 9.79 -0.41 8.97
N LEU A 34 9.05 -0.32 10.09
CA LEU A 34 8.04 0.72 10.32
C LEU A 34 8.63 2.12 10.51
N GLU A 35 9.76 2.25 11.22
CA GLU A 35 10.49 3.52 11.36
C GLU A 35 10.92 4.05 9.98
N ALA A 36 11.46 3.17 9.13
CA ALA A 36 11.86 3.53 7.77
C ALA A 36 10.65 3.94 6.90
N GLU A 37 9.54 3.20 6.97
CA GLU A 37 8.30 3.47 6.24
C GLU A 37 7.73 4.87 6.55
N SER A 38 7.67 5.25 7.83
CA SER A 38 7.18 6.57 8.26
C SER A 38 8.09 7.71 7.79
N TYR A 39 9.41 7.53 7.86
CA TYR A 39 10.39 8.50 7.34
C TYR A 39 10.22 8.73 5.83
N TYR A 40 9.99 7.65 5.05
CA TYR A 40 9.73 7.79 3.63
C TYR A 40 8.39 8.47 3.35
N GLU A 41 7.34 8.16 4.10
CA GLU A 41 6.03 8.81 3.96
C GLU A 41 6.14 10.34 4.19
N GLU A 42 6.79 10.76 5.28
CA GLU A 42 6.98 12.18 5.59
C GLU A 42 7.84 12.91 4.57
N LYS A 43 8.94 12.30 4.13
CA LYS A 43 9.80 12.86 3.09
C LYS A 43 9.03 13.07 1.78
N SER A 44 8.20 12.09 1.43
CA SER A 44 7.34 12.15 0.24
C SER A 44 6.30 13.24 0.35
N PHE A 45 5.67 13.36 1.51
CA PHE A 45 4.72 14.40 1.83
C PHE A 45 5.35 15.80 1.74
N GLY A 46 6.56 15.98 2.28
CA GLY A 46 7.32 17.22 2.17
C GLY A 46 7.66 17.59 0.72
N LEU A 47 8.00 16.61 -0.12
CA LEU A 47 8.23 16.82 -1.55
C LEU A 47 6.96 17.29 -2.28
N LEU A 48 5.80 16.73 -1.92
CA LEU A 48 4.51 17.15 -2.46
C LEU A 48 4.15 18.58 -2.05
N GLN A 49 4.35 18.94 -0.77
CA GLN A 49 4.13 20.29 -0.26
C GLN A 49 5.07 21.33 -0.88
N SER A 50 6.30 20.94 -1.20
CA SER A 50 7.27 21.84 -1.84
C SER A 50 6.89 22.26 -3.27
N GLY A 51 5.83 21.68 -3.84
CA GLY A 51 5.37 21.99 -5.20
C GLY A 51 6.25 21.42 -6.32
N ASN A 52 7.27 20.62 -5.97
CA ASN A 52 8.16 19.99 -6.95
C ASN A 52 7.44 18.97 -7.85
N HIS A 53 6.25 18.51 -7.44
CA HIS A 53 5.44 17.60 -8.23
C HIS A 53 4.24 18.33 -8.83
N ARG A 54 4.22 18.44 -10.18
CA ARG A 54 3.05 18.90 -10.92
C ARG A 54 1.95 17.84 -10.86
N VAL A 55 1.06 17.98 -9.88
CA VAL A 55 -0.09 17.07 -9.65
C VAL A 55 -1.31 17.49 -10.47
N ARG A 56 -1.50 18.79 -10.73
CA ARG A 56 -2.61 19.33 -11.53
C ARG A 56 -2.11 19.71 -12.94
N ASN A 57 -2.80 19.19 -13.96
CA ASN A 57 -2.59 19.53 -15.36
C ASN A 57 -3.37 20.80 -15.73
N PRO A 58 -3.01 21.49 -16.84
CA PRO A 58 -3.77 22.64 -17.34
C PRO A 58 -5.20 22.29 -17.75
N ASP A 59 -5.48 21.04 -18.11
CA ASP A 59 -6.81 20.55 -18.51
C ASP A 59 -7.73 20.21 -17.32
N ASP A 60 -7.41 20.70 -16.12
CA ASP A 60 -8.11 20.39 -14.85
C ASP A 60 -8.15 18.88 -14.50
N THR A 61 -7.22 18.12 -15.07
CA THR A 61 -7.01 16.71 -14.73
C THR A 61 -5.85 16.58 -13.77
N PHE A 62 -5.82 15.49 -13.02
CA PHE A 62 -4.80 15.24 -12.01
C PHE A 62 -3.97 14.00 -12.34
N ARG A 63 -2.71 14.04 -11.93
CA ARG A 63 -1.73 12.99 -12.19
C ARG A 63 -1.14 12.48 -10.87
N CYS A 64 -1.00 11.16 -10.75
CA CYS A 64 -0.19 10.58 -9.67
C CYS A 64 1.29 10.73 -10.01
N PRO A 65 2.10 11.45 -9.20
CA PRO A 65 3.52 11.63 -9.47
C PRO A 65 4.30 10.31 -9.38
N PHE A 66 3.84 9.37 -8.56
CA PHE A 66 4.52 8.10 -8.28
C PHE A 66 4.20 7.00 -9.31
N CYS A 67 3.10 7.11 -10.04
CA CYS A 67 2.75 6.20 -11.13
C CYS A 67 3.32 6.69 -12.47
N SER A 68 4.62 6.52 -12.73
CA SER A 68 5.23 6.95 -14.00
C SER A 68 4.92 6.05 -15.21
N ARG A 69 4.57 4.77 -14.99
CA ARG A 69 4.42 3.75 -16.06
C ARG A 69 3.01 3.54 -16.63
N LYS A 70 1.98 4.25 -16.16
CA LYS A 70 0.57 3.96 -16.55
C LYS A 70 0.04 4.87 -17.66
N LYS A 71 -0.73 4.30 -18.61
CA LYS A 71 -1.36 5.01 -19.74
C LYS A 71 -2.43 6.04 -19.35
N LYS A 72 -3.10 5.87 -18.19
CA LYS A 72 -4.00 6.88 -17.63
C LYS A 72 -3.25 7.74 -16.62
N GLN A 73 -3.07 9.02 -16.95
CA GLN A 73 -2.47 10.06 -16.11
C GLN A 73 -3.38 11.29 -15.96
N ASN A 74 -4.61 11.18 -16.47
CA ASN A 74 -5.63 12.22 -16.45
C ASN A 74 -6.78 11.72 -15.58
N TYR A 75 -6.64 11.83 -14.27
CA TYR A 75 -7.64 11.42 -13.29
C TYR A 75 -8.52 12.63 -12.91
N LYS A 76 -9.77 12.38 -12.53
CA LYS A 76 -10.52 13.33 -11.71
C LYS A 76 -9.98 13.25 -10.28
N LEU A 77 -10.16 14.30 -9.48
CA LEU A 77 -9.64 14.34 -8.10
C LEU A 77 -10.12 13.15 -7.25
N LYS A 78 -11.42 12.80 -7.35
CA LYS A 78 -12.01 11.63 -6.67
C LYS A 78 -11.36 10.31 -7.10
N ASP A 79 -11.20 10.13 -8.41
CA ASP A 79 -10.59 8.92 -8.97
C ASP A 79 -9.10 8.81 -8.61
N LEU A 80 -8.42 9.94 -8.49
CA LEU A 80 -7.02 9.99 -8.09
C LEU A 80 -6.83 9.61 -6.63
N LEU A 81 -7.71 10.09 -5.74
CA LEU A 81 -7.72 9.70 -4.34
C LEU A 81 -8.00 8.20 -4.20
N GLN A 82 -9.03 7.69 -4.88
CA GLN A 82 -9.34 6.26 -4.88
C GLN A 82 -8.19 5.42 -5.44
N HIS A 83 -7.48 5.92 -6.46
CA HIS A 83 -6.30 5.25 -6.98
C HIS A 83 -5.21 5.14 -5.92
N ALA A 84 -4.91 6.22 -5.18
CA ALA A 84 -3.90 6.23 -4.15
C ALA A 84 -4.26 5.29 -2.98
N ASP A 85 -5.49 5.35 -2.48
CA ASP A 85 -5.98 4.44 -1.43
C ASP A 85 -6.01 2.97 -1.90
N GLY A 86 -6.38 2.72 -3.15
CA GLY A 86 -6.48 1.37 -3.70
C GLY A 86 -5.12 0.67 -3.86
N ILE A 87 -4.01 1.41 -3.89
CA ILE A 87 -2.66 0.84 -3.93
C ILE A 87 -2.29 0.25 -2.57
N ASP A 88 -2.70 0.89 -1.47
CA ASP A 88 -2.40 0.41 -0.13
C ASP A 88 -3.09 -0.92 0.19
N VAL A 89 -4.33 -1.08 -0.28
CA VAL A 89 -5.13 -2.30 -0.04
C VAL A 89 -4.73 -3.45 -1.00
N SER A 90 -3.97 -3.17 -2.06
CA SER A 90 -3.70 -4.17 -3.11
C SER A 90 -2.58 -5.13 -2.72
N SER A 91 -2.91 -6.42 -2.57
CA SER A 91 -1.94 -7.50 -2.31
C SER A 91 -0.88 -7.64 -3.41
N LYS A 92 -1.11 -7.11 -4.62
CA LYS A 92 -0.10 -7.11 -5.71
C LYS A 92 1.01 -6.08 -5.47
N HIS A 93 0.70 -4.99 -4.78
CA HIS A 93 1.64 -3.93 -4.43
C HIS A 93 2.22 -4.10 -3.03
N CYS A 94 1.73 -5.07 -2.23
CA CYS A 94 2.28 -5.41 -0.91
C CYS A 94 3.75 -5.85 -0.94
N ARG A 95 4.31 -6.17 -2.11
CA ARG A 95 5.73 -6.52 -2.28
C ARG A 95 6.63 -5.32 -2.59
N HIS A 96 6.07 -4.11 -2.65
CA HIS A 96 6.77 -2.86 -2.93
C HIS A 96 6.39 -1.83 -1.86
N ASP A 97 6.87 -2.02 -0.64
CA ASP A 97 6.55 -1.17 0.54
C ASP A 97 6.82 0.31 0.26
N ARG A 98 7.95 0.61 -0.38
CA ARG A 98 8.25 1.97 -0.87
C ARG A 98 7.18 2.53 -1.80
N GLU A 99 6.65 1.75 -2.74
CA GLU A 99 5.58 2.26 -3.62
C GLU A 99 4.30 2.54 -2.82
N ARG A 100 4.00 1.73 -1.80
CA ARG A 100 2.85 1.93 -0.90
C ARG A 100 2.99 3.19 -0.06
N THR A 101 4.14 3.45 0.57
CA THR A 101 4.37 4.73 1.31
C THR A 101 4.11 5.95 0.46
N TYR A 102 4.65 5.96 -0.76
CA TYR A 102 4.51 7.11 -1.65
C TYR A 102 3.04 7.39 -1.97
N HIS A 103 2.25 6.35 -2.24
CA HIS A 103 0.82 6.50 -2.52
C HIS A 103 0.02 6.84 -1.26
N CYS A 104 0.36 6.29 -0.10
CA CYS A 104 -0.26 6.63 1.18
C CYS A 104 -0.02 8.10 1.55
N ALA A 105 1.24 8.55 1.48
CA ALA A 105 1.63 9.95 1.68
C ALA A 105 0.87 10.89 0.75
N PHE A 106 0.68 10.47 -0.51
CA PHE A 106 -0.05 11.23 -1.50
C PHE A 106 -1.54 11.34 -1.20
N ALA A 107 -2.17 10.24 -0.78
CA ALA A 107 -3.57 10.23 -0.37
C ALA A 107 -3.79 11.14 0.84
N ARG A 108 -2.86 11.11 1.81
CA ARG A 108 -2.84 12.03 2.95
C ARG A 108 -2.74 13.48 2.49
N PHE A 109 -1.80 13.78 1.61
CA PHE A 109 -1.60 15.10 1.02
C PHE A 109 -2.88 15.65 0.36
N ILE A 110 -3.57 14.89 -0.48
CA ILE A 110 -4.82 15.33 -1.13
C ILE A 110 -5.90 15.71 -0.10
N ARG A 111 -5.96 14.98 1.03
CA ARG A 111 -6.93 15.23 2.10
C ARG A 111 -6.57 16.43 2.97
N THR A 112 -5.28 16.65 3.22
CA THR A 112 -4.80 17.68 4.16
C THR A 112 -4.46 19.01 3.50
N ASP A 113 -4.05 18.99 2.24
CA ASP A 113 -3.60 20.19 1.54
C ASP A 113 -4.81 21.08 1.21
N PRO A 114 -4.83 22.36 1.66
CA PRO A 114 -6.01 23.23 1.57
C PRO A 114 -6.65 23.34 0.18
N PRO A 115 -5.90 23.53 -0.93
CA PRO A 115 -6.52 23.63 -2.26
C PRO A 115 -7.16 22.31 -2.70
N PHE A 116 -6.51 21.16 -2.48
CA PHE A 116 -7.09 19.86 -2.83
C PHE A 116 -8.27 19.48 -1.93
N ALA A 117 -8.20 19.78 -0.64
CA ALA A 117 -9.27 19.52 0.30
C ALA A 117 -10.53 20.34 -0.03
N HIS A 118 -10.36 21.62 -0.38
CA HIS A 118 -11.45 22.48 -0.82
C HIS A 118 -12.07 21.99 -2.13
N ASP A 119 -11.25 21.66 -3.14
CA ASP A 119 -11.73 21.10 -4.40
C ASP A 119 -12.49 19.78 -4.17
N LEU A 120 -12.00 18.91 -3.28
CA LEU A 120 -12.66 17.65 -2.92
C LEU A 120 -14.01 17.88 -2.23
N ALA A 121 -14.09 18.85 -1.31
CA ALA A 121 -15.32 19.24 -0.63
C ALA A 121 -16.37 19.74 -1.63
N ILE A 122 -15.99 20.63 -2.56
CA ILE A 122 -16.89 21.11 -3.62
C ILE A 122 -17.46 19.95 -4.45
N ILE A 123 -16.61 18.98 -4.83
CA ILE A 123 -17.06 17.84 -5.65
C ILE A 123 -17.98 16.92 -4.82
N ASN A 124 -17.78 16.81 -3.51
CA ASN A 124 -18.65 16.05 -2.61
C ASN A 124 -20.00 16.73 -2.40
N ASP A 125 -20.03 18.03 -2.15
CA ASP A 125 -21.28 18.80 -1.98
C ASP A 125 -22.13 18.76 -3.25
N LYS A 126 -21.50 18.90 -4.43
CA LYS A 126 -22.17 18.74 -5.73
C LYS A 126 -22.80 17.35 -5.91
N SER A 127 -22.18 16.29 -5.38
CA SER A 127 -22.76 14.95 -5.46
C SER A 127 -23.96 14.77 -4.52
N VAL A 128 -23.96 15.41 -3.34
CA VAL A 128 -25.07 15.35 -2.39
C VAL A 128 -26.30 16.09 -2.93
N VAL A 129 -26.11 17.29 -3.49
CA VAL A 129 -27.23 18.06 -4.07
C VAL A 129 -27.85 17.39 -5.30
N VAL A 130 -27.04 16.73 -6.12
CA VAL A 130 -27.52 15.95 -7.27
C VAL A 130 -28.28 14.72 -6.79
N ALA A 131 -27.77 13.99 -5.80
CA ALA A 131 -28.45 12.83 -5.24
C ALA A 131 -29.80 13.20 -4.60
N TRP A 132 -29.87 14.32 -3.87
CA TRP A 132 -31.12 14.82 -3.30
C TRP A 132 -32.12 15.24 -4.38
N SER A 133 -31.67 15.91 -5.42
CA SER A 133 -32.54 16.29 -6.54
C SER A 133 -33.13 15.06 -7.24
N ILE A 134 -32.35 13.99 -7.40
CA ILE A 134 -32.85 12.74 -8.02
C ILE A 134 -33.85 12.02 -7.10
N LEU A 135 -33.61 12.01 -5.78
CA LEU A 135 -34.48 11.32 -4.82
C LEU A 135 -35.80 12.06 -4.52
N TYR A 136 -35.82 13.39 -4.66
CA TYR A 136 -37.00 14.23 -4.41
C TYR A 136 -37.68 14.77 -5.69
N ASN A 137 -37.32 14.24 -6.86
CA ASN A 137 -38.08 14.40 -8.12
C ASN A 137 -38.69 13.05 -8.53
N TYR A 138 -39.46 12.43 -7.63
CA TYR A 138 -40.46 11.43 -7.98
C TYR A 138 -41.83 12.06 -7.67
N ASP A 139 -42.65 12.22 -8.72
CA ASP A 139 -44.04 12.71 -8.70
C ASP A 139 -44.88 12.12 -7.57
#